data_AF-A0AAU1KYC1-F1
#
_entry.id   AF-A0AAU1KYC1-F1
#
_cell.length_a   1.000
_cell.length_b   1.000
_cell.length_c   1.000
_cell.angle_alpha   90.00
_cell.angle_beta   90.00
_cell.angle_gamma   90.00
#
_symmetry.space_group_name_H-M   'P 1'
#
loop_
_entity.id
_entity.type
_entity.pdbx_description
1 polymer ?
#
loop_
_entity_poly.entity_id
_entity_poly.type
_entity_poly.pdbx_seq_one_letter_code
_entity_poly.pdbx_strand_id
1 'polypeptide(L)' 'MAPDTVDPALATQPDAIRAWHWWNITDIRRTSKTICPVGFANLVSHFLQDGPPSAPAELD' A
#
# COMPACT_ATOMS: atom_id res chain seq x y z
N MET A 1 12.75 7.84 -6.34
CA MET A 1 12.72 7.68 -4.86
C MET A 1 13.60 6.48 -4.55
N ALA A 2 14.67 6.65 -3.77
CA ALA A 2 15.50 5.50 -3.41
C ALA A 2 14.67 4.58 -2.49
N PRO A 3 14.67 3.26 -2.70
CA PRO A 3 13.91 2.29 -1.90
C PRO A 3 14.40 2.18 -0.43
N ASP A 4 15.39 2.96 -0.02
CA ASP A 4 16.19 2.73 1.17
C ASP A 4 15.79 3.56 2.40
N THR A 5 14.50 3.87 2.60
CA THR A 5 14.09 4.55 3.85
C THR A 5 12.71 4.08 4.34
N VAL A 6 12.51 2.77 4.38
CA VAL A 6 11.52 2.18 5.30
C VAL A 6 12.28 1.78 6.56
N ASP A 7 12.01 2.43 7.69
CA ASP A 7 12.52 2.01 9.00
C ASP A 7 11.38 1.30 9.78
N PRO A 8 11.39 -0.04 9.83
CA PRO A 8 10.36 -0.81 10.54
C PRO A 8 10.31 -0.48 12.04
N ALA A 9 11.40 0.02 12.63
CA ALA A 9 11.45 0.35 14.05
C ALA A 9 10.55 1.56 14.41
N LEU A 10 10.14 2.36 13.41
CA LEU A 10 9.21 3.47 13.59
C LEU A 10 7.73 3.06 13.52
N ALA A 11 7.43 1.80 13.19
CA ALA A 11 6.05 1.35 13.17
C ALA A 11 5.46 1.34 14.58
N THR A 12 4.18 1.69 14.72
CA THR A 12 3.46 1.64 16.01
C THR A 12 3.42 0.21 16.60
N GLN A 13 3.54 -0.82 15.76
CA GLN A 13 3.57 -2.23 16.15
C GLN A 13 4.61 -2.99 15.30
N PRO A 14 5.91 -2.82 15.58
CA PRO A 14 6.97 -3.38 14.74
C PRO A 14 6.97 -4.91 14.77
N ASP A 15 6.61 -5.54 15.89
CA ASP A 15 6.55 -7.00 16.06
C ASP A 15 5.48 -7.68 15.18
N ALA A 16 4.48 -6.91 14.71
CA ALA A 16 3.45 -7.43 13.81
C ALA A 16 3.94 -7.53 12.34
N ILE A 17 5.06 -6.90 12.01
CA ILE A 17 5.61 -6.86 10.65
C ILE A 17 6.59 -8.03 10.45
N ARG A 18 6.15 -9.05 9.71
CA ARG A 18 6.99 -10.24 9.45
C ARG A 18 7.99 -10.05 8.31
N ALA A 19 7.66 -9.20 7.34
CA ALA A 19 8.48 -8.90 6.18
C ALA A 19 7.99 -7.61 5.50
N TRP A 20 8.87 -6.94 4.77
CA TRP A 20 8.56 -5.77 3.95
C TRP A 20 9.13 -5.94 2.55
N HIS A 21 8.46 -5.33 1.57
CA HIS A 21 8.84 -5.41 0.17
C HIS A 21 8.36 -4.16 -0.58
N TRP A 22 9.14 -3.71 -1.55
CA TRP A 22 8.68 -2.73 -2.55
C TRP A 22 8.02 -3.44 -3.72
N TRP A 23 6.82 -3.00 -4.11
CA TRP A 23 6.03 -3.64 -5.15
C TRP A 23 5.65 -2.64 -6.23
N ASN A 24 5.72 -3.07 -7.49
CA ASN A 24 5.02 -2.36 -8.57
C ASN A 24 3.53 -2.70 -8.55
N ILE A 25 2.70 -1.78 -9.04
CA ILE A 25 1.25 -2.03 -9.12
C ILE A 25 0.90 -3.24 -9.99
N THR A 26 1.71 -3.52 -11.02
CA THR A 26 1.59 -4.72 -11.86
C THR A 26 1.85 -6.01 -11.08
N ASP A 27 2.77 -5.98 -10.12
CA ASP A 27 3.12 -7.14 -9.30
C ASP A 27 2.02 -7.38 -8.26
N ILE A 28 1.46 -6.32 -7.68
CA ILE A 28 0.28 -6.39 -6.78
C ILE A 28 -0.89 -7.06 -7.48
N ARG A 29 -1.13 -6.75 -8.75
CA ARG A 29 -2.25 -7.33 -9.53
C ARG A 29 -2.02 -8.77 -9.97
N ARG A 30 -0.77 -9.24 -10.05
CA ARG A 30 -0.40 -10.57 -10.55
C ARG A 30 -0.02 -11.56 -9.47
N THR A 31 0.17 -11.11 -8.24
CA THR A 31 0.63 -11.96 -7.15
C THR A 31 -0.40 -13.05 -6.80
N SER A 32 0.10 -14.15 -6.26
CA SER A 32 -0.72 -15.19 -5.61
C SER A 32 -0.94 -14.91 -4.12
N LYS A 33 -0.31 -13.88 -3.54
CA LYS A 33 -0.52 -13.49 -2.14
C LYS A 33 -1.85 -12.76 -1.98
N THR A 34 -2.56 -13.02 -0.88
CA THR A 34 -3.74 -12.24 -0.52
C THR A 34 -3.34 -10.81 -0.16
N ILE A 35 -3.90 -9.84 -0.87
CA ILE A 35 -3.71 -8.41 -0.61
C ILE A 35 -4.93 -7.88 0.14
N CYS A 36 -4.69 -7.27 1.31
CA CYS A 36 -5.71 -6.66 2.14
C CYS A 36 -5.47 -5.14 2.27
N PRO A 37 -6.53 -4.33 2.45
CA PRO A 37 -7.94 -4.71 2.35
C PRO A 37 -8.36 -5.03 0.90
N VAL A 38 -9.53 -5.63 0.73
CA VAL A 38 -10.14 -5.81 -0.61
C VAL A 38 -10.24 -4.44 -1.30
N GLY A 39 -9.85 -4.38 -2.57
CA GLY A 39 -9.84 -3.14 -3.35
C GLY A 39 -8.57 -2.29 -3.22
N PHE A 40 -7.59 -2.68 -2.38
CA PHE A 40 -6.35 -1.92 -2.20
C PHE A 40 -5.60 -1.65 -3.53
N ALA A 41 -5.49 -2.65 -4.40
CA ALA A 41 -4.85 -2.48 -5.70
C ALA A 41 -5.56 -1.44 -6.58
N ASN A 42 -6.89 -1.36 -6.51
CA ASN A 42 -7.66 -0.36 -7.24
C ASN A 42 -7.46 1.03 -6.63
N LEU A 43 -7.45 1.15 -5.30
CA LEU A 43 -7.17 2.40 -4.60
C LEU A 43 -5.82 2.98 -5.00
N VAL A 44 -4.76 2.17 -4.96
CA VAL A 44 -3.41 2.61 -5.37
C VAL A 44 -3.40 2.97 -6.86
N SER A 45 -4.09 2.21 -7.71
CA SER A 45 -4.15 2.52 -9.14
C SER A 45 -4.82 3.86 -9.40
N HIS A 46 -5.95 4.16 -8.75
CA HIS A 46 -6.63 5.45 -8.86
C HIS A 46 -5.75 6.58 -8.36
N PHE A 47 -5.12 6.42 -7.20
CA PHE A 47 -4.19 7.42 -6.68
C PHE A 47 -3.04 7.75 -7.65
N LEU A 48 -2.49 6.73 -8.31
CA LEU A 48 -1.40 6.92 -9.27
C LEU A 48 -1.84 7.60 -10.58
N GLN A 49 -3.11 7.47 -10.98
CA GLN A 49 -3.65 8.08 -12.21
C GLN A 49 -4.20 9.48 -11.95
N ASP A 50 -5.01 9.63 -10.90
CA ASP A 50 -5.85 10.80 -10.66
C ASP A 50 -5.35 11.65 -9.48
N GLY A 51 -4.37 11.14 -8.73
CA GLY A 51 -3.84 11.79 -7.53
C GLY A 51 -4.66 11.48 -6.25
N PRO A 52 -4.32 12.13 -5.12
CA PRO A 52 -5.08 12.00 -3.88
C PRO A 52 -6.52 12.51 -4.06
N PRO A 53 -7.50 11.94 -3.34
CA PRO A 53 -8.83 12.52 -3.28
C PRO A 53 -8.76 13.92 -2.67
N SER A 54 -9.60 14.84 -3.15
CA SER A 54 -9.65 16.23 -2.68
C SER A 54 -10.18 16.38 -1.25
N ALA A 55 -10.91 15.37 -0.76
CA ALA A 55 -11.43 15.30 0.59
C ALA A 55 -11.42 13.84 1.08
N PRO A 56 -11.43 13.60 2.41
CA PRO A 56 -11.61 12.26 2.97
C PRO A 56 -12.91 11.63 2.48
N ALA A 57 -12.90 10.30 2.27
CA ALA A 57 -14.13 9.57 2.00
C ALA A 57 -15.01 9.56 3.26
N GLU A 58 -16.29 9.89 3.11
CA GLU A 58 -17.28 9.69 4.16
C GLU A 58 -17.65 8.19 4.24
N LEU A 59 -17.84 7.68 5.46
CA LEU A 59 -18.34 6.34 5.71
C LEU A 59 -19.86 6.46 5.89
N ASP A 60 -20.63 5.90 4.95
CA ASP A 60 -22.09 5.66 5.10
C ASP A 60 -22.38 4.58 6.16
#